data_AF-A0A7S0YV53-F1
#
_entry.id   AF-A0A7S0YV53-F1
#
_cell.length_a   1.000
_cell.length_b   1.000
_cell.length_c   1.000
_cell.angle_alpha   90.00
_cell.angle_beta   90.00
_cell.angle_gamma   90.00
#
_symmetry.space_group_name_H-M   'P 1'
#
loop_
_entity.id
_entity.type
_entity.pdbx_description
1 polymer ?
#
loop_
_entity_poly.entity_id
_entity_poly.type
_entity_poly.pdbx_seq_one_letter_code
_entity_poly.pdbx_strand_id
1 'polypeptide(L)'
;MEAVNGDSGGGGGQGWSVASATEWVQVGTGKITLHWSAPAGSASVRRDFLALYESGQKSLRKYTDYKGVDKEGTASGSVELAVPGKPGDYVARYLRADYSEVAASHPISVRSALTVLLDEVKSHSARGESEGVVELLETVMLRLKGNDDALHRGALESWRELQARRASKAAAPFPPRLEDCRDSPRRRDSAAASDPGAAEDGAAEAAGAAAAAA
;
A
#
# COMPACT_ATOMS: atom_id res chain seq x y z
N MET A 1 -14.72 5.94 23.21
CA MET A 1 -13.78 5.71 22.09
C MET A 1 -13.60 7.04 21.39
N GLU A 2 -12.61 7.82 21.81
CA GLU A 2 -12.28 9.09 21.15
C GLU A 2 -11.24 8.81 20.05
N ALA A 3 -11.47 9.35 18.86
CA ALA A 3 -10.52 9.26 17.77
C ALA A 3 -9.39 10.27 18.02
N VAL A 4 -8.18 9.77 18.29
CA VAL A 4 -6.98 10.61 18.37
C VAL A 4 -6.63 11.05 16.96
N ASN A 5 -7.14 12.21 16.55
CA ASN A 5 -6.76 12.84 15.29
C ASN A 5 -5.27 13.21 15.35
N GLY A 6 -4.47 12.55 14.51
CA GLY A 6 -3.03 12.77 14.45
C GLY A 6 -2.69 14.13 13.86
N ASP A 7 -2.34 15.09 14.72
CA ASP A 7 -1.79 16.38 14.29
C ASP A 7 -0.57 16.15 13.39
N SER A 8 -0.69 16.61 12.16
CA SER A 8 0.32 16.49 11.11
C SER A 8 0.66 17.90 10.64
N GLY A 9 1.54 18.57 11.38
CA GLY A 9 1.84 19.99 11.26
C GLY A 9 2.29 20.43 9.86
N GLY A 10 1.32 20.81 9.03
CA GLY A 10 1.50 21.44 7.72
C GLY A 10 0.81 22.80 7.71
N GLY A 11 1.58 23.88 7.63
CA GLY A 11 1.07 25.26 7.66
C GLY A 11 0.31 25.65 6.40
N GLY A 12 -0.94 25.19 6.25
CA GLY A 12 -1.84 25.57 5.18
C GLY A 12 -2.30 27.02 5.32
N GLY A 13 -1.60 27.95 4.66
CA GLY A 13 -2.01 29.36 4.56
C GLY A 13 -3.41 29.45 3.93
N GLN A 14 -4.37 30.03 4.67
CA GLN A 14 -5.80 29.93 4.35
C GLN A 14 -6.13 30.47 2.95
N GLY A 15 -6.33 29.56 1.99
CA GLY A 15 -6.79 29.84 0.63
C GLY A 15 -5.84 29.40 -0.50
N TRP A 16 -4.57 29.09 -0.22
CA TRP A 16 -3.68 28.45 -1.20
C TRP A 16 -3.71 26.93 -1.08
N SER A 17 -3.66 26.23 -2.21
CA SER A 17 -3.50 24.77 -2.25
C SER A 17 -2.73 24.29 -3.47
N VAL A 18 -2.11 23.13 -3.31
CA VAL A 18 -1.64 22.26 -4.40
C VAL A 18 -1.94 20.82 -4.00
N ALA A 19 -2.42 20.00 -4.94
CA ALA A 19 -2.65 18.57 -4.75
C ALA A 19 -2.50 17.81 -6.07
N SER A 20 -2.09 16.54 -6.00
CA SER A 20 -2.28 15.59 -7.10
C SER A 20 -3.52 14.71 -6.83
N ALA A 21 -4.07 14.12 -7.88
CA ALA A 21 -5.07 13.05 -7.76
C ALA A 21 -4.44 11.71 -7.32
N THR A 22 -3.11 11.59 -7.35
CA THR A 22 -2.37 10.38 -6.96
C THR A 22 -1.14 10.74 -6.13
N GLU A 23 -1.01 10.15 -4.95
CA GLU A 23 0.12 10.39 -4.01
C GLU A 23 1.46 9.84 -4.50
N TRP A 24 1.43 8.93 -5.48
CA TRP A 24 2.60 8.33 -6.10
C TRP A 24 2.45 8.22 -7.62
N VAL A 25 3.58 8.19 -8.32
CA VAL A 25 3.63 8.05 -9.78
C VAL A 25 4.84 7.21 -10.18
N GLN A 26 4.74 6.41 -11.24
CA GLN A 26 5.87 5.62 -11.72
C GLN A 26 6.80 6.47 -12.59
N VAL A 27 8.12 6.33 -12.44
CA VAL A 27 9.11 6.90 -13.36
C VAL A 27 8.73 6.60 -14.82
N GLY A 28 8.81 7.62 -15.68
CA GLY A 28 8.64 7.46 -17.13
C GLY A 28 7.20 7.50 -17.65
N THR A 29 6.17 7.67 -16.82
CA THR A 29 4.77 7.82 -17.28
C THR A 29 4.45 9.18 -17.93
N GLY A 30 5.48 9.95 -18.31
CA GLY A 30 5.36 11.25 -18.96
C GLY A 30 5.07 12.39 -17.99
N LYS A 31 3.83 12.47 -17.49
CA LYS A 31 3.31 13.65 -16.78
C LYS A 31 2.57 13.31 -15.48
N ILE A 32 2.56 14.26 -14.56
CA ILE A 32 1.70 14.29 -13.37
C ILE A 32 0.86 15.56 -13.37
N THR A 33 -0.45 15.40 -13.18
CA THR A 33 -1.40 16.51 -13.09
C THR A 33 -1.46 17.01 -11.64
N LEU A 34 -1.28 18.32 -11.48
CA LEU A 34 -1.37 19.02 -10.21
C LEU A 34 -2.50 20.03 -10.27
N HIS A 35 -3.47 19.90 -9.36
CA HIS A 35 -4.54 20.86 -9.13
C HIS A 35 -4.08 21.91 -8.13
N TRP A 36 -4.55 23.14 -8.27
CA TRP A 36 -4.15 24.26 -7.42
C TRP A 36 -5.30 25.24 -7.18
N SER A 37 -5.21 25.96 -6.07
CA SER A 37 -6.04 27.13 -5.77
C SER A 37 -5.21 28.25 -5.15
N ALA A 38 -5.72 29.47 -5.27
CA ALA A 38 -5.27 30.67 -4.58
C ALA A 38 -6.48 31.46 -4.07
N PRO A 39 -6.33 32.38 -3.09
CA PRO A 39 -7.44 33.20 -2.61
C PRO A 39 -8.02 34.08 -3.72
N ALA A 40 -9.34 34.26 -3.72
CA ALA A 40 -10.02 35.15 -4.65
C ALA A 40 -9.46 36.58 -4.57
N GLY A 41 -9.33 37.25 -5.73
CA GLY A 41 -8.74 38.60 -5.82
C GLY A 41 -7.21 38.64 -5.78
N SER A 42 -6.50 37.51 -5.72
CA SER A 42 -5.03 37.46 -5.71
C SER A 42 -4.40 37.94 -7.04
N ALA A 43 -4.16 39.24 -7.16
CA ALA A 43 -3.61 39.87 -8.38
C ALA A 43 -2.20 39.38 -8.80
N SER A 44 -1.52 38.55 -7.99
CA SER A 44 -0.21 37.97 -8.30
C SER A 44 -0.25 36.69 -9.14
N VAL A 45 -1.38 35.96 -9.14
CA VAL A 45 -1.43 34.55 -9.61
C VAL A 45 -0.89 34.40 -11.04
N ARG A 46 -1.13 35.37 -11.94
CA ARG A 46 -0.58 35.50 -13.31
C ARG A 46 0.95 35.36 -13.45
N ARG A 47 1.72 35.33 -12.36
CA ARG A 47 3.18 35.16 -12.34
C ARG A 47 3.65 34.13 -11.31
N ASP A 48 2.73 33.60 -10.49
CA ASP A 48 3.02 32.52 -9.56
C ASP A 48 3.20 31.20 -10.35
N PHE A 49 3.76 30.17 -9.73
CA PHE A 49 4.05 28.91 -10.44
C PHE A 49 4.02 27.69 -9.53
N LEU A 50 3.66 26.54 -10.09
CA LEU A 50 3.90 25.23 -9.48
C LEU A 50 5.24 24.70 -9.96
N ALA A 51 6.05 24.18 -9.04
CA ALA A 51 7.31 23.51 -9.34
C ALA A 51 7.51 22.26 -8.48
N LEU A 52 8.21 21.28 -9.05
CA LEU A 52 8.48 19.98 -8.43
C LEU A 52 9.92 19.95 -7.90
N TYR A 53 10.11 19.58 -6.64
CA TYR A 53 11.41 19.56 -5.97
C TYR A 53 11.72 18.16 -5.41
N GLU A 54 12.97 17.73 -5.42
CA GLU A 54 13.41 16.62 -4.57
C GLU A 54 13.10 16.95 -3.10
N SER A 55 12.70 15.95 -2.30
CA SER A 55 12.43 16.15 -0.87
C SER A 55 13.66 16.71 -0.15
N GLY A 56 13.42 17.59 0.83
CA GLY A 56 14.49 18.32 1.55
C GLY A 56 15.18 19.44 0.75
N GLN A 57 14.90 19.65 -0.54
CA GLN A 57 15.52 20.72 -1.33
C GLN A 57 15.19 22.12 -0.76
N LYS A 58 16.24 22.83 -0.35
CA LYS A 58 16.17 24.17 0.28
C LYS A 58 16.18 25.31 -0.73
N SER A 59 16.78 25.12 -1.91
CA SER A 59 16.85 26.18 -2.92
C SER A 59 15.57 26.22 -3.76
N LEU A 60 14.77 27.28 -3.58
CA LEU A 60 13.54 27.49 -4.35
C LEU A 60 13.78 27.65 -5.86
N ARG A 61 15.02 27.94 -6.28
CA ARG A 61 15.44 28.03 -7.70
C ARG A 61 16.03 26.72 -8.26
N LYS A 62 15.97 25.61 -7.52
CA LYS A 62 16.41 24.27 -7.96
C LYS A 62 15.25 23.27 -7.95
N TYR A 63 14.38 23.38 -8.94
CA TYR A 63 13.30 22.43 -9.23
C TYR A 63 13.67 21.46 -10.37
N THR A 64 12.94 20.37 -10.50
CA THR A 64 13.07 19.36 -11.57
C THR A 64 12.23 19.72 -12.80
N ASP A 65 11.00 20.22 -12.61
CA ASP A 65 10.16 20.87 -13.64
C ASP A 65 9.25 21.91 -12.98
N TYR A 66 8.68 22.82 -13.77
CA TYR A 66 7.78 23.87 -13.34
C TYR A 66 6.80 24.31 -14.43
N LYS A 67 5.66 24.88 -14.02
CA LYS A 67 4.72 25.61 -14.89
C LYS A 67 4.18 26.82 -14.13
N GLY A 68 4.13 27.97 -14.81
CA GLY A 68 3.35 29.11 -14.34
C GLY A 68 1.89 28.70 -14.14
N VAL A 69 1.28 29.13 -13.03
CA VAL A 69 -0.17 29.09 -12.90
C VAL A 69 -0.76 30.34 -13.57
N ASP A 70 -1.96 30.17 -14.10
CA ASP A 70 -2.74 31.21 -14.76
C ASP A 70 -2.15 31.86 -16.04
N LYS A 71 -3.04 32.22 -16.94
CA LYS A 71 -2.78 33.10 -18.11
C LYS A 71 -3.84 34.20 -18.25
N GLU A 72 -5.00 34.05 -17.60
CA GLU A 72 -6.25 34.75 -17.94
C GLU A 72 -6.94 35.40 -16.73
N GLY A 73 -6.55 35.06 -15.50
CA GLY A 73 -7.00 35.65 -14.24
C GLY A 73 -7.65 34.66 -13.26
N THR A 74 -7.44 33.35 -13.40
CA THR A 74 -8.16 32.34 -12.59
C THR A 74 -7.59 32.19 -11.19
N ALA A 75 -8.46 31.91 -10.21
CA ALA A 75 -8.08 31.62 -8.82
C ALA A 75 -7.84 30.11 -8.56
N SER A 76 -8.04 29.26 -9.57
CA SER A 76 -7.79 27.82 -9.51
C SER A 76 -7.57 27.24 -10.91
N GLY A 77 -7.09 26.00 -10.96
CA GLY A 77 -6.92 25.25 -12.20
C GLY A 77 -6.12 23.97 -11.99
N SER A 78 -5.54 23.47 -13.09
CA SER A 78 -4.53 22.41 -13.06
C SER A 78 -3.36 22.73 -13.98
N VAL A 79 -2.21 22.09 -13.74
CA VAL A 79 -1.04 22.09 -14.61
C VAL A 79 -0.47 20.68 -14.71
N GLU A 80 0.23 20.38 -15.80
CA GLU A 80 0.97 19.14 -15.98
C GLU A 80 2.47 19.40 -15.82
N LEU A 81 3.11 18.70 -14.88
CA LEU A 81 4.57 18.66 -14.76
C LEU A 81 5.11 17.33 -15.30
N ALA A 82 6.34 17.34 -15.82
CA ALA A 82 7.04 16.12 -16.21
C ALA A 82 7.36 15.25 -14.97
N VAL A 83 7.16 13.94 -15.07
CA VAL A 83 7.53 13.00 -14.01
C VAL A 83 9.07 12.87 -13.96
N PRO A 84 9.71 13.01 -12.78
CA PRO A 84 11.15 12.85 -12.65
C PRO A 84 11.66 11.50 -13.18
N GLY A 85 12.77 11.53 -13.92
CA GLY A 85 13.45 10.34 -14.44
C GLY A 85 14.16 9.49 -13.37
N LYS A 86 14.17 9.95 -12.12
CA LYS A 86 14.82 9.33 -10.96
C LYS A 86 13.74 9.00 -9.92
N PRO A 87 13.71 7.79 -9.35
CA PRO A 87 12.80 7.45 -8.26
C PRO A 87 13.27 8.09 -6.94
N GLY A 88 12.31 8.36 -6.05
CA GLY A 88 12.52 9.01 -4.75
C GLY A 88 11.32 9.86 -4.36
N ASP A 89 11.39 10.51 -3.21
CA ASP A 89 10.31 11.39 -2.74
C ASP A 89 10.53 12.83 -3.19
N TYR A 90 9.45 13.43 -3.68
CA TYR A 90 9.39 14.78 -4.22
C TYR A 90 8.31 15.59 -3.50
N VAL A 91 8.37 16.91 -3.64
CA VAL A 91 7.37 17.84 -3.13
C VAL A 91 6.99 18.79 -4.26
N ALA A 92 5.72 18.74 -4.68
CA ALA A 92 5.12 19.80 -5.47
C ALA A 92 4.91 21.03 -4.57
N ARG A 93 5.29 22.21 -5.04
CA ARG A 93 5.16 23.47 -4.30
C ARG A 93 4.47 24.51 -5.17
N TYR A 94 3.54 25.25 -4.59
CA TYR A 94 3.05 26.51 -5.13
C TYR A 94 4.01 27.61 -4.66
N LEU A 95 4.59 28.38 -5.58
CA LEU A 95 5.50 29.48 -5.27
C LEU A 95 4.97 30.82 -5.77
N ARG A 96 5.29 31.87 -5.01
CA ARG A 96 5.08 33.25 -5.44
C ARG A 96 6.12 33.66 -6.48
N ALA A 97 5.71 34.51 -7.42
CA ALA A 97 6.48 34.95 -8.58
C ALA A 97 7.94 35.40 -8.32
N ASP A 98 8.19 36.00 -7.16
CA ASP A 98 9.47 36.54 -6.72
C ASP A 98 10.38 35.52 -6.01
N TYR A 99 9.88 34.30 -5.77
CA TYR A 99 10.51 33.25 -4.95
C TYR A 99 10.65 33.65 -3.46
N SER A 100 9.80 34.55 -2.95
CA SER A 100 9.76 34.92 -1.53
C SER A 100 9.23 33.78 -0.64
N GLU A 101 8.22 33.06 -1.10
CA GLU A 101 7.40 32.17 -0.29
C GLU A 101 6.96 30.90 -1.05
N VAL A 102 6.83 29.79 -0.32
CA VAL A 102 6.11 28.58 -0.74
C VAL A 102 4.73 28.63 -0.09
N ALA A 103 3.71 29.01 -0.85
CA ALA A 103 2.36 29.27 -0.32
C ALA A 103 1.56 27.98 -0.02
N ALA A 104 1.91 26.87 -0.69
CA ALA A 104 1.38 25.54 -0.42
C ALA A 104 2.35 24.45 -0.89
N SER A 105 2.26 23.24 -0.32
CA SER A 105 3.09 22.10 -0.70
C SER A 105 2.35 20.76 -0.59
N HIS A 106 2.70 19.80 -1.46
CA HIS A 106 2.12 18.46 -1.51
C HIS A 106 3.21 17.41 -1.76
N PRO A 107 3.32 16.35 -0.93
CA PRO A 107 4.29 15.28 -1.14
C PRO A 107 3.88 14.37 -2.30
N ILE A 108 4.86 13.85 -3.05
CA ILE A 108 4.66 12.97 -4.20
C ILE A 108 5.78 11.93 -4.22
N SER A 109 5.45 10.64 -4.12
CA SER A 109 6.45 9.57 -4.17
C SER A 109 6.63 9.03 -5.60
N VAL A 110 7.81 9.24 -6.19
CA VAL A 110 8.12 8.79 -7.56
C VAL A 110 8.74 7.40 -7.48
N ARG A 111 7.97 6.37 -7.86
CA ARG A 111 8.34 4.95 -7.69
C ARG A 111 9.02 4.38 -8.93
N SER A 112 9.99 3.49 -8.74
CA SER A 112 10.56 2.74 -9.86
C SER A 112 9.54 1.71 -10.38
N ALA A 113 9.62 1.36 -11.67
CA ALA A 113 8.76 0.33 -12.26
C ALA A 113 8.99 -1.09 -11.70
N LEU A 114 10.09 -1.29 -10.96
CA LEU A 114 10.32 -2.50 -10.17
C LEU A 114 9.60 -2.44 -8.82
N THR A 115 9.59 -1.27 -8.16
CA THR A 115 8.87 -1.05 -6.90
C THR A 115 7.37 -1.29 -7.05
N VAL A 116 6.78 -0.86 -8.17
CA VAL A 116 5.36 -1.08 -8.48
C VAL A 116 5.06 -2.58 -8.64
N LEU A 117 5.83 -3.29 -9.47
CA LEU A 117 5.67 -4.75 -9.65
C LEU A 117 5.87 -5.53 -8.35
N LEU A 118 6.80 -5.14 -7.48
CA LEU A 118 7.02 -5.81 -6.19
C LEU A 118 5.87 -5.59 -5.20
N ASP A 119 5.10 -4.52 -5.33
CA ASP A 119 3.87 -4.30 -4.57
C ASP A 119 2.72 -5.15 -5.12
N GLU A 120 2.63 -5.23 -6.45
CA GLU A 120 1.67 -6.05 -7.18
C GLU A 120 1.86 -7.56 -6.92
N VAL A 121 3.10 -8.05 -6.86
CA VAL A 121 3.45 -9.43 -6.46
C VAL A 121 2.93 -9.74 -5.04
N LYS A 122 3.09 -8.81 -4.08
CA LYS A 122 2.58 -8.98 -2.72
C LYS A 122 1.05 -9.02 -2.70
N SER A 123 0.39 -8.17 -3.48
CA SER A 123 -1.07 -8.14 -3.61
C SER A 123 -1.63 -9.46 -4.17
N HIS A 124 -1.03 -10.01 -5.23
CA HIS A 124 -1.44 -11.32 -5.77
C HIS A 124 -1.14 -12.46 -4.79
N SER A 125 0.00 -12.41 -4.09
CA SER A 125 0.35 -13.39 -3.05
C SER A 125 -0.61 -13.37 -1.87
N ALA A 126 -1.07 -12.19 -1.43
CA ALA A 126 -2.05 -12.03 -0.36
C ALA A 126 -3.44 -12.55 -0.75
N ARG A 127 -3.80 -12.49 -2.05
CA ARG A 127 -5.02 -13.10 -2.60
C ARG A 127 -4.89 -14.60 -2.89
N GLY A 128 -3.69 -15.18 -2.76
CA GLY A 128 -3.43 -16.59 -3.06
C GLY A 128 -3.37 -16.93 -4.56
N GLU A 129 -3.27 -15.92 -5.42
CA GLU A 129 -3.32 -16.03 -6.89
C GLU A 129 -1.96 -16.46 -7.45
N SER A 130 -1.60 -17.72 -7.22
CA SER A 130 -0.26 -18.25 -7.48
C SER A 130 0.22 -18.19 -8.94
N GLU A 131 -0.66 -17.98 -9.90
CA GLU A 131 -0.33 -17.88 -11.33
C GLU A 131 0.17 -16.47 -11.70
N GLY A 132 -0.59 -15.43 -11.35
CA GLY A 132 -0.16 -14.03 -11.51
C GLY A 132 1.10 -13.69 -10.71
N VAL A 133 1.31 -14.32 -9.53
CA VAL A 133 2.58 -14.21 -8.79
C VAL A 133 3.78 -14.71 -9.62
N VAL A 134 3.63 -15.77 -10.42
CA VAL A 134 4.73 -16.30 -11.25
C VAL A 134 5.04 -15.37 -12.42
N GLU A 135 4.02 -14.94 -13.17
CA GLU A 135 4.19 -14.04 -14.33
C GLU A 135 4.85 -12.71 -13.94
N LEU A 136 4.41 -12.13 -12.81
CA LEU A 136 5.01 -10.90 -12.27
C LEU A 136 6.44 -11.14 -11.76
N LEU A 137 6.73 -12.29 -11.12
CA LEU A 137 8.09 -12.63 -10.71
C LEU A 137 9.04 -12.84 -11.89
N GLU A 138 8.59 -13.47 -12.99
CA GLU A 138 9.39 -13.59 -14.22
C GLU A 138 9.66 -12.21 -14.83
N THR A 139 8.64 -11.34 -14.89
CA THR A 139 8.79 -9.94 -15.34
C THR A 139 9.77 -9.14 -14.46
N VAL A 140 9.71 -9.31 -13.14
CA VAL A 140 10.64 -8.73 -12.17
C VAL A 140 12.07 -9.25 -12.40
N MET A 141 12.24 -10.56 -12.59
CA MET A 141 13.55 -11.18 -12.82
C MET A 141 14.17 -10.75 -14.15
N LEU A 142 13.38 -10.62 -15.22
CA LEU A 142 13.82 -10.08 -16.50
C LEU A 142 14.31 -8.63 -16.39
N ARG A 143 13.65 -7.79 -15.58
CA ARG A 143 14.08 -6.40 -15.30
C ARG A 143 15.30 -6.33 -14.37
N LEU A 144 15.40 -7.21 -13.38
CA LEU A 144 16.50 -7.21 -12.40
C LEU A 144 17.83 -7.69 -12.96
N LYS A 145 17.80 -8.58 -13.97
CA LYS A 145 18.99 -9.16 -14.61
C LYS A 145 19.91 -8.14 -15.31
N GLY A 146 19.55 -6.86 -15.30
CA GLY A 146 20.36 -5.76 -15.82
C GLY A 146 20.88 -4.73 -14.80
N ASN A 147 20.51 -4.75 -13.50
CA ASN A 147 20.80 -3.60 -12.61
C ASN A 147 21.18 -3.85 -11.12
N ASP A 148 20.61 -4.81 -10.36
CA ASP A 148 20.78 -4.79 -8.88
C ASP A 148 20.70 -6.15 -8.14
N ASP A 149 21.78 -6.54 -7.45
CA ASP A 149 21.90 -7.82 -6.72
C ASP A 149 21.10 -7.91 -5.41
N ALA A 150 20.88 -6.78 -4.72
CA ALA A 150 20.21 -6.79 -3.42
C ALA A 150 18.72 -7.17 -3.56
N LEU A 151 18.04 -6.60 -4.55
CA LEU A 151 16.64 -6.88 -4.86
C LEU A 151 16.47 -8.24 -5.55
N HIS A 152 17.49 -8.70 -6.30
CA HIS A 152 17.52 -10.05 -6.87
C HIS A 152 17.45 -11.15 -5.80
N ARG A 153 18.14 -11.01 -4.67
CA ARG A 153 18.11 -12.00 -3.58
C ARG A 153 16.72 -12.15 -2.96
N GLY A 154 16.04 -11.05 -2.61
CA GLY A 154 14.69 -11.11 -2.04
C GLY A 154 13.66 -11.70 -3.01
N ALA A 155 13.75 -11.39 -4.31
CA ALA A 155 12.91 -12.02 -5.33
C ALA A 155 13.16 -13.53 -5.47
N LEU A 156 14.43 -13.95 -5.40
CA LEU A 156 14.82 -15.37 -5.46
C LEU A 156 14.33 -16.16 -4.24
N GLU A 157 14.35 -15.56 -3.05
CA GLU A 157 13.82 -16.16 -1.82
C GLU A 157 12.29 -16.33 -1.89
N SER A 158 11.56 -15.30 -2.33
CA SER A 158 10.11 -15.40 -2.56
C SER A 158 9.75 -16.48 -3.59
N TRP A 159 10.52 -16.59 -4.69
CA TRP A 159 10.34 -17.65 -5.69
C TRP A 159 10.60 -19.05 -5.11
N ARG A 160 11.66 -19.22 -4.29
CA ARG A 160 11.96 -20.49 -3.62
C ARG A 160 10.86 -20.91 -2.66
N GLU A 161 10.30 -19.98 -1.88
CA GLU A 161 9.19 -20.29 -0.98
C GLU A 161 7.93 -20.70 -1.75
N LEU A 162 7.64 -20.03 -2.88
CA LEU A 162 6.52 -20.37 -3.75
C LEU A 162 6.68 -21.78 -4.35
N GLN A 163 7.88 -22.15 -4.81
CA GLN A 163 8.17 -23.51 -5.28
C GLN A 163 8.04 -24.55 -4.17
N ALA A 164 8.52 -24.27 -2.95
CA ALA A 164 8.35 -25.15 -1.80
C ALA A 164 6.87 -25.35 -1.43
N ARG A 165 6.06 -24.28 -1.44
CA ARG A 165 4.61 -24.34 -1.25
C ARG A 165 3.91 -25.16 -2.35
N ARG A 166 4.32 -25.00 -3.62
CA ARG A 166 3.80 -25.81 -4.75
C ARG A 166 4.16 -27.29 -4.61
N ALA A 167 5.40 -27.60 -4.26
CA ALA A 167 5.84 -28.98 -4.01
C ALA A 167 5.07 -29.61 -2.84
N SER A 168 4.91 -28.90 -1.72
CA SER A 168 4.12 -29.36 -0.57
C SER A 168 2.65 -29.62 -0.92
N LYS A 169 2.01 -28.71 -1.69
CA LYS A 169 0.62 -28.89 -2.14
C LYS A 169 0.46 -30.05 -3.13
N ALA A 170 1.46 -30.33 -3.96
CA ALA A 170 1.47 -31.47 -4.88
C ALA A 170 1.82 -32.81 -4.19
N ALA A 171 2.56 -32.76 -3.07
CA ALA A 171 2.92 -33.92 -2.26
C ALA A 171 1.89 -34.25 -1.16
N ALA A 172 0.85 -33.44 -1.00
CA ALA A 172 -0.29 -33.78 -0.15
C ALA A 172 -0.94 -35.08 -0.66
N PRO A 173 -0.97 -36.17 0.13
CA PRO A 173 -1.55 -37.42 -0.32
C PRO A 173 -3.05 -37.23 -0.59
N PHE A 174 -3.54 -37.82 -1.67
CA PHE A 174 -4.98 -37.95 -1.87
C PHE A 174 -5.59 -38.61 -0.61
N PRO A 175 -6.71 -38.08 -0.07
CA PRO A 175 -7.41 -38.78 0.99
C PRO A 175 -7.80 -40.18 0.48
N PRO A 176 -7.65 -41.23 1.30
CA PRO A 176 -7.92 -42.59 0.87
C PRO A 176 -9.35 -42.69 0.31
N ARG A 177 -9.46 -43.28 -0.88
CA ARG A 177 -10.70 -43.33 -1.65
C ARG A 177 -11.75 -44.07 -0.83
N LEU A 178 -12.93 -43.47 -0.64
CA LEU A 178 -13.93 -43.85 0.35
C LEU A 178 -14.77 -45.07 -0.09
N GLU A 179 -14.11 -46.07 -0.66
CA GLU A 179 -14.68 -47.31 -1.21
C GLU A 179 -14.51 -48.50 -0.25
N ASP A 180 -13.55 -48.42 0.69
CA ASP A 180 -13.21 -49.49 1.65
C ASP A 180 -13.99 -49.39 2.98
N CYS A 181 -15.29 -49.15 2.88
CA CYS A 181 -16.24 -49.12 4.01
C CYS A 181 -17.48 -49.98 3.71
N ARG A 182 -17.27 -51.10 3.00
CA ARG A 182 -18.37 -51.96 2.50
C ARG A 182 -18.31 -53.43 2.90
N ASP A 183 -17.48 -53.78 3.89
CA ASP A 183 -17.67 -55.01 4.66
C ASP A 183 -17.61 -54.73 6.17
N SER A 184 -18.60 -55.23 6.88
CA SER A 184 -18.80 -55.11 8.34
C SER A 184 -19.96 -56.02 8.73
N PRO A 185 -19.70 -57.25 9.20
CA PRO A 185 -20.75 -58.25 9.38
C PRO A 185 -21.69 -57.90 10.54
N ARG A 186 -22.99 -58.04 10.29
CA ARG A 186 -24.05 -57.80 11.29
C ARG A 186 -23.90 -58.72 12.51
N ARG A 187 -23.76 -58.15 13.71
CA ARG A 187 -24.05 -58.84 14.99
C ARG A 187 -25.25 -58.22 15.71
N ARG A 188 -26.42 -58.78 15.38
CA ARG A 188 -27.52 -59.07 16.31
C ARG A 188 -27.11 -60.20 17.27
N ASP A 189 -27.60 -60.42 18.48
CA ASP A 189 -28.34 -59.65 19.52
C ASP A 189 -27.82 -60.21 20.90
N SER A 190 -28.32 -60.00 22.13
CA SER A 190 -29.51 -59.31 22.66
C SER A 190 -29.41 -59.02 24.18
N ALA A 191 -29.84 -57.82 24.59
CA ALA A 191 -30.73 -57.53 25.75
C ALA A 191 -30.31 -57.79 27.22
N ALA A 192 -31.18 -57.28 28.13
CA ALA A 192 -31.11 -57.20 29.61
C ALA A 192 -29.97 -56.29 30.14
N ALA A 193 -30.15 -55.05 30.63
CA ALA A 193 -31.25 -54.30 31.30
C ALA A 193 -31.30 -54.41 32.83
N SER A 194 -31.10 -53.28 33.51
CA SER A 194 -31.62 -52.91 34.84
C SER A 194 -31.58 -51.37 34.96
N ASP A 195 -32.51 -50.79 35.75
CA ASP A 195 -32.90 -49.37 35.71
C ASP A 195 -32.48 -48.61 37.03
N PRO A 196 -33.04 -47.48 37.50
CA PRO A 196 -32.20 -46.29 37.77
C PRO A 196 -32.33 -45.67 39.20
N GLY A 197 -31.60 -44.56 39.43
CA GLY A 197 -31.76 -43.64 40.57
C GLY A 197 -30.82 -42.43 40.40
N ALA A 198 -31.34 -41.21 40.19
CA ALA A 198 -31.68 -40.21 41.21
C ALA A 198 -30.42 -39.61 41.89
N ALA A 199 -29.93 -38.44 41.44
CA ALA A 199 -30.27 -37.08 41.91
C ALA A 199 -29.18 -36.57 42.92
N GLU A 200 -28.97 -35.28 43.25
CA GLU A 200 -29.64 -33.99 43.00
C GLU A 200 -28.63 -32.88 42.57
N ASP A 201 -29.09 -31.62 42.55
CA ASP A 201 -28.43 -30.34 42.22
C ASP A 201 -27.09 -30.00 42.90
N GLY A 202 -26.40 -29.00 42.32
CA GLY A 202 -25.28 -28.29 42.97
C GLY A 202 -24.73 -27.12 42.15
N ALA A 203 -25.08 -25.88 42.50
CA ALA A 203 -24.67 -24.67 41.79
C ALA A 203 -23.92 -23.64 42.68
N ALA A 204 -22.74 -23.20 42.22
CA ALA A 204 -21.99 -21.99 42.58
C ALA A 204 -20.86 -21.85 41.53
N GLU A 205 -20.46 -20.71 40.95
CA GLU A 205 -20.30 -19.29 41.37
C GLU A 205 -18.92 -18.97 42.02
N ALA A 206 -18.40 -17.76 41.73
CA ALA A 206 -17.08 -17.18 42.01
C ALA A 206 -15.90 -17.82 41.22
N ALA A 207 -14.98 -17.14 40.52
CA ALA A 207 -14.45 -15.75 40.47
C ALA A 207 -13.26 -15.45 41.40
N GLY A 208 -12.18 -14.85 40.86
CA GLY A 208 -11.10 -14.20 41.64
C GLY A 208 -9.69 -14.22 41.01
N ALA A 209 -8.99 -13.06 41.07
CA ALA A 209 -7.54 -12.80 40.88
C ALA A 209 -6.84 -13.30 39.58
N ALA A 210 -6.01 -12.54 38.85
CA ALA A 210 -5.38 -11.21 39.00
C ALA A 210 -4.23 -11.05 40.02
N ALA A 211 -3.00 -11.30 39.55
CA ALA A 211 -1.73 -10.67 39.96
C ALA A 211 -0.78 -10.72 38.74
N ALA A 212 0.01 -9.72 38.30
CA ALA A 212 0.60 -8.48 38.85
C ALA A 212 2.11 -8.59 39.17
N ALA A 213 2.87 -7.72 38.50
CA ALA A 213 4.22 -7.22 38.80
C ALA A 213 5.40 -8.22 38.99
N ALA A 214 6.31 -8.21 38.00
CA ALA A 214 7.75 -8.10 38.20
C ALA A 214 8.30 -7.17 37.09
#